data_AF-A0A9E6A5S9-F1
#
_entry.id   AF-A0A9E6A5S9-F1
#
_cell.length_a   1.000
_cell.length_b   1.000
_cell.length_c   1.000
_cell.angle_alpha   90.00
_cell.angle_beta   90.00
_cell.angle_gamma   90.00
#
_symmetry.space_group_name_H-M   'P 1'
#
loop_
_entity.id
_entity.type
_entity.pdbx_description
1 polymer ?
#
loop_
_entity_poly.entity_id
_entity_poly.type
_entity_poly.pdbx_seq_one_letter_code
_entity_poly.pdbx_strand_id
1 'polypeptide(L)'
;MDDTLNYTITIKSADDASTFYSVDYSAEEVSVTESQIRTRLTGARVFYVNHATGSDGNSGSASSPWATITYAYAWIRDNIDFAGQRAEILVASGTFDESILCYGPLTGIENHGGLTITGDTTTPSNCYNNYSGTGPAFSAFAFADVRLQGMKLANASGTDHCVKSWTSARIELGMIEFGDCALRCVQSADGWVNVKSRFGIAGQIKFDGNSQGGLLCEVGDGGIDITGATVEFGASVTFSGAIGSAFLTCGEGAYFACYDVTWTGTFTGRKYLVSNNAAAVSIDLLENIPGSLEGRWKSPKLSTPQGRLTLTNGTPVTTADVTAATTIHYEPYIGDFVPVSVNREAVYEMLTIGASGLQLQLSASDHLVDTNYDVVIFRTNDTTGPVVLGTLPAWSGNQTRSAALSAANGIMSNTASVTAVYNDGTNSGSKTLNAGEAVYLGTIRCTANGQTEDSIAKRFVWN
;
A
#
# COMPACT_ATOMS: atom_id res chain seq x y z
N MET A 1 -25.96 74.23 -21.44
CA MET A 1 -24.78 74.11 -20.59
C MET A 1 -24.85 72.71 -20.03
N ASP A 2 -24.21 71.77 -20.72
CA ASP A 2 -24.03 70.41 -20.21
C ASP A 2 -22.94 70.50 -19.15
N ASP A 3 -23.33 70.57 -17.88
CA ASP A 3 -22.41 70.37 -16.77
C ASP A 3 -22.09 68.87 -16.70
N THR A 4 -21.19 68.42 -17.56
CA THR A 4 -20.59 67.09 -17.45
C THR A 4 -19.69 67.10 -16.21
N LEU A 5 -20.25 66.64 -15.09
CA LEU A 5 -19.51 66.39 -13.85
C LEU A 5 -18.53 65.23 -14.11
N ASN A 6 -17.28 65.58 -14.42
CA ASN A 6 -16.18 64.62 -14.50
C ASN A 6 -15.76 64.22 -13.08
N TYR A 7 -16.26 63.10 -12.58
CA TYR A 7 -15.74 62.50 -11.36
C TYR A 7 -14.48 61.68 -11.67
N THR A 8 -13.33 62.15 -11.20
CA THR A 8 -12.09 61.35 -11.20
C THR A 8 -12.06 60.49 -9.94
N ILE A 9 -12.54 59.26 -10.03
CA ILE A 9 -12.33 58.27 -8.95
C ILE A 9 -10.87 57.83 -9.01
N THR A 10 -10.04 58.38 -8.12
CA THR A 10 -8.66 57.93 -7.95
C THR A 10 -8.64 56.82 -6.90
N ILE A 11 -8.66 55.56 -7.34
CA ILE A 11 -8.39 54.44 -6.44
C ILE A 11 -6.88 54.39 -6.24
N LYS A 12 -6.40 55.00 -5.16
CA LYS A 12 -5.01 54.81 -4.72
C LYS A 12 -4.94 53.48 -3.98
N SER A 13 -4.38 52.45 -4.60
CA SER A 13 -3.79 51.37 -3.80
C SER A 13 -2.62 51.97 -3.04
N ALA A 14 -2.50 51.66 -1.75
CA ALA A 14 -1.42 52.21 -0.92
C ALA A 14 -0.02 51.80 -1.42
N ASP A 15 0.06 50.73 -2.22
CA ASP A 15 1.30 50.28 -2.86
C ASP A 15 1.03 49.93 -4.33
N ASP A 16 1.98 50.34 -5.17
CA ASP A 16 1.97 50.28 -6.64
C ASP A 16 2.10 48.82 -7.13
N ALA A 17 0.97 48.15 -7.43
CA ALA A 17 0.93 46.95 -8.25
C ALA A 17 -0.44 46.79 -8.93
N SER A 18 -0.44 46.93 -10.26
CA SER A 18 -1.55 46.83 -11.20
C SER A 18 -2.66 45.84 -10.83
N THR A 19 -3.83 46.36 -10.46
CA THR A 19 -5.10 45.63 -10.44
C THR A 19 -5.91 46.04 -11.66
N PHE A 20 -6.37 45.09 -12.47
CA PHE A 20 -7.26 45.37 -13.59
C PHE A 20 -8.71 45.31 -13.11
N TYR A 21 -9.42 46.44 -13.18
CA TYR A 21 -10.86 46.50 -13.00
C TYR A 21 -11.52 46.69 -14.38
N SER A 22 -12.44 45.82 -14.77
CA SER A 22 -13.33 46.11 -15.92
C SER A 22 -14.45 47.02 -15.43
N VAL A 23 -14.39 48.28 -15.81
CA VAL A 23 -15.45 49.26 -15.52
C VAL A 23 -16.46 49.20 -16.66
N ASP A 24 -17.67 48.72 -16.38
CA ASP A 24 -18.80 48.83 -17.31
C ASP A 24 -19.40 50.23 -17.17
N TYR A 25 -19.26 51.05 -18.21
CA TYR A 25 -19.59 52.48 -18.20
C TYR A 25 -21.09 52.78 -18.42
N SER A 26 -21.96 51.77 -18.35
CA SER A 26 -23.36 51.90 -18.78
C SER A 26 -24.39 52.05 -17.65
N ALA A 27 -24.00 52.08 -16.37
CA ALA A 27 -24.91 52.26 -15.25
C ALA A 27 -24.53 53.47 -14.36
N GLU A 28 -25.54 54.26 -13.97
CA GLU A 28 -25.44 55.42 -13.05
C GLU A 28 -24.92 55.07 -11.64
N GLU A 29 -24.74 53.79 -11.33
CA GLU A 29 -24.06 53.30 -10.12
C GLU A 29 -22.99 52.27 -10.51
N VAL A 30 -21.72 52.61 -10.28
CA VAL A 30 -20.62 51.64 -10.33
C VAL A 30 -20.70 50.80 -9.05
N SER A 31 -21.52 49.75 -9.06
CA SER A 31 -21.47 48.74 -8.01
C SER A 31 -20.28 47.82 -8.29
N VAL A 32 -19.15 48.06 -7.62
CA VAL A 32 -18.14 47.00 -7.47
C VAL A 32 -18.78 45.97 -6.55
N THR A 33 -19.35 44.91 -7.11
CA THR A 33 -19.60 43.70 -6.30
C THR A 33 -18.24 43.27 -5.79
N GLU A 34 -18.06 43.31 -4.48
CA GLU A 34 -16.83 42.95 -3.76
C GLU A 34 -16.55 41.47 -3.99
N SER A 35 -16.04 41.15 -5.18
CA SER A 35 -15.45 39.87 -5.51
C SER A 35 -14.31 39.68 -4.53
N GLN A 36 -14.39 38.66 -3.68
CA GLN A 36 -13.49 38.35 -2.56
C GLN A 36 -12.09 38.97 -2.74
N ILE A 37 -11.89 40.15 -2.15
CA ILE A 37 -10.59 40.81 -2.18
C ILE A 37 -9.68 40.05 -1.21
N ARG A 38 -8.63 39.42 -1.74
CA ARG A 38 -7.62 38.74 -0.93
C ARG A 38 -6.54 39.72 -0.49
N THR A 39 -6.09 39.58 0.76
CA THR A 39 -4.92 40.28 1.26
C THR A 39 -3.68 39.65 0.66
N ARG A 40 -2.98 40.41 -0.18
CA ARG A 40 -1.69 40.02 -0.74
C ARG A 40 -0.60 40.11 0.33
N LEU A 41 0.14 39.03 0.55
CA LEU A 41 1.28 39.03 1.48
C LEU A 41 2.47 39.78 0.85
N THR A 42 3.08 40.67 1.63
CA THR A 42 4.35 41.35 1.30
C THR A 42 5.54 40.74 2.06
N GLY A 43 5.28 39.80 2.95
CA GLY A 43 6.27 39.06 3.74
C GLY A 43 5.64 37.84 4.40
N ALA A 44 6.47 37.05 5.08
CA ALA A 44 5.99 35.89 5.84
C ALA A 44 4.99 36.29 6.93
N ARG A 45 3.96 35.48 7.16
CA ARG A 45 2.89 35.78 8.13
C ARG A 45 2.62 34.60 9.06
N VAL A 46 2.36 34.92 10.33
CA VAL A 46 2.01 33.93 11.36
C VAL A 46 0.57 34.15 11.82
N PHE A 47 -0.16 33.05 11.89
CA PHE A 47 -1.51 32.94 12.43
C PHE A 47 -1.50 32.00 13.64
N TYR A 48 -2.50 32.10 14.51
CA TYR A 48 -2.53 31.39 15.77
C TYR A 48 -3.85 30.64 15.94
N VAL A 49 -3.75 29.39 16.37
CA VAL A 49 -4.88 28.54 16.76
C VAL A 49 -4.68 28.11 18.20
N ASN A 50 -5.71 28.23 19.02
CA ASN A 50 -5.74 27.76 20.40
C ASN A 50 -7.13 27.21 20.72
N HIS A 51 -7.26 25.89 20.84
CA HIS A 51 -8.56 25.26 21.07
C HIS A 51 -9.20 25.63 22.42
N ALA A 52 -8.39 26.02 23.42
CA ALA A 52 -8.86 26.26 24.78
C ALA A 52 -9.35 27.71 24.97
N THR A 53 -8.75 28.67 24.29
CA THR A 53 -9.04 30.10 24.48
C THR A 53 -9.41 30.85 23.19
N GLY A 54 -9.26 30.22 22.03
CA GLY A 54 -9.57 30.79 20.73
C GLY A 54 -11.06 30.81 20.41
N SER A 55 -11.39 31.52 19.35
CA SER A 55 -12.72 31.58 18.75
C SER A 55 -12.57 31.75 17.25
N ASP A 56 -13.33 31.02 16.44
CA ASP A 56 -13.29 31.16 14.98
C ASP A 56 -13.85 32.52 14.51
N GLY A 57 -14.52 33.26 15.40
CA GLY A 57 -14.85 34.68 15.17
C GLY A 57 -13.66 35.65 15.30
N ASN A 58 -12.48 35.18 15.74
CA ASN A 58 -11.31 36.02 15.94
C ASN A 58 -10.53 36.28 14.62
N SER A 59 -9.47 37.09 14.71
CA SER A 59 -8.63 37.46 13.57
C SER A 59 -7.47 36.49 13.29
N GLY A 60 -7.29 35.45 14.10
CA GLY A 60 -6.14 34.54 14.01
C GLY A 60 -4.81 35.17 14.43
N SER A 61 -4.85 36.26 15.20
CA SER A 61 -3.64 36.92 15.74
C SER A 61 -3.24 36.30 17.08
N ALA A 62 -2.03 36.57 17.57
CA ALA A 62 -1.56 36.01 18.84
C ALA A 62 -2.47 36.33 20.03
N SER A 63 -3.04 37.55 20.07
CA SER A 63 -3.97 37.99 21.12
C SER A 63 -5.43 37.58 20.88
N SER A 64 -5.74 37.11 19.68
CA SER A 64 -7.09 36.69 19.28
C SER A 64 -6.96 35.49 18.33
N PRO A 65 -6.57 34.32 18.85
CA PRO A 65 -6.36 33.13 18.05
C PRO A 65 -7.69 32.50 17.63
N TRP A 66 -7.68 31.75 16.53
CA TRP A 66 -8.82 30.91 16.15
C TRP A 66 -8.96 29.70 17.06
N ALA A 67 -10.14 29.08 17.09
CA ALA A 67 -10.39 27.89 17.90
C ALA A 67 -9.96 26.62 17.16
N THR A 68 -10.24 26.54 15.86
CA THR A 68 -10.01 25.33 15.05
C THR A 68 -8.97 25.52 13.95
N ILE A 69 -8.24 24.46 13.64
CA ILE A 69 -7.24 24.44 12.57
C ILE A 69 -7.95 24.45 11.21
N THR A 70 -9.09 23.76 11.10
CA THR A 70 -9.90 23.72 9.87
C THR A 70 -10.38 25.12 9.47
N TYR A 71 -10.89 25.91 10.42
CA TYR A 71 -11.30 27.28 10.14
C TYR A 71 -10.11 28.15 9.73
N ALA A 72 -8.98 28.04 10.43
CA ALA A 72 -7.77 28.78 10.11
C ALA A 72 -7.30 28.54 8.66
N TYR A 73 -7.28 27.28 8.22
CA TYR A 73 -6.96 26.93 6.84
C TYR A 73 -7.96 27.54 5.84
N ALA A 74 -9.26 27.35 6.07
CA ALA A 74 -10.30 27.84 5.16
C ALA A 74 -10.28 29.37 5.04
N TRP A 75 -10.09 30.07 6.16
CA TRP A 75 -9.99 31.53 6.17
C TRP A 75 -8.77 32.00 5.37
N ILE A 76 -7.59 31.39 5.58
CA ILE A 76 -6.39 31.73 4.82
C ILE A 76 -6.60 31.45 3.32
N ARG A 77 -7.17 30.29 2.99
CA ARG A 77 -7.48 29.93 1.61
C ARG A 77 -8.44 30.91 0.95
N ASP A 78 -9.37 31.54 1.66
CA ASP A 78 -10.35 32.44 1.05
C ASP A 78 -9.89 33.90 1.04
N ASN A 79 -9.03 34.29 1.99
CA ASN A 79 -8.72 35.70 2.26
C ASN A 79 -7.26 36.08 1.99
N ILE A 80 -6.36 35.13 1.75
CA ILE A 80 -4.93 35.41 1.53
C ILE A 80 -4.51 35.08 0.09
N ASP A 81 -3.70 35.97 -0.48
CA ASP A 81 -2.85 35.70 -1.65
C ASP A 81 -1.40 35.70 -1.17
N PHE A 82 -0.73 34.56 -1.33
CA PHE A 82 0.62 34.36 -0.81
C PHE A 82 1.66 35.19 -1.57
N ALA A 83 1.46 35.52 -2.86
CA ALA A 83 2.42 36.27 -3.68
C ALA A 83 3.89 35.82 -3.49
N GLY A 84 4.13 34.50 -3.48
CA GLY A 84 5.44 33.87 -3.27
C GLY A 84 5.92 33.82 -1.81
N GLN A 85 5.21 34.46 -0.89
CA GLN A 85 5.50 34.45 0.55
C GLN A 85 5.03 33.16 1.23
N ARG A 86 5.37 33.01 2.52
CA ARG A 86 4.97 31.88 3.36
C ARG A 86 3.99 32.31 4.44
N ALA A 87 3.11 31.40 4.84
CA ALA A 87 2.30 31.56 6.04
C ALA A 87 2.47 30.36 6.97
N GLU A 88 2.33 30.61 8.26
CA GLU A 88 2.39 29.59 9.30
C GLU A 88 1.18 29.71 10.22
N ILE A 89 0.57 28.57 10.56
CA ILE A 89 -0.43 28.45 11.61
C ILE A 89 0.29 27.81 12.82
N LEU A 90 0.52 28.59 13.86
CA LEU A 90 1.03 28.11 15.14
C LEU A 90 -0.12 27.56 15.97
N VAL A 91 -0.07 26.27 16.27
CA VAL A 91 -1.05 25.53 17.04
C VAL A 91 -0.58 25.48 18.50
N ALA A 92 -1.37 26.05 19.41
CA ALA A 92 -1.09 25.96 20.83
C ALA A 92 -1.21 24.51 21.33
N SER A 93 -0.41 24.16 22.35
CA SER A 93 -0.52 22.87 23.01
C SER A 93 -1.92 22.62 23.53
N GLY A 94 -2.38 21.38 23.39
CA GLY A 94 -3.73 20.98 23.71
C GLY A 94 -4.18 19.70 23.02
N THR A 95 -5.43 19.31 23.28
CA THR A 95 -6.08 18.19 22.61
C THR A 95 -7.21 18.71 21.73
N PHE A 96 -7.11 18.40 20.45
CA PHE A 96 -8.08 18.72 19.41
C PHE A 96 -8.90 17.47 19.12
N ASP A 97 -10.21 17.66 18.93
CA ASP A 97 -11.13 16.62 18.44
C ASP A 97 -11.82 17.19 17.20
N GLU A 98 -11.05 17.37 16.12
CA GLU A 98 -11.54 17.85 14.84
C GLU A 98 -10.96 17.02 13.69
N SER A 99 -11.74 16.87 12.61
CA SER A 99 -11.19 16.45 11.33
C SER A 99 -10.57 17.67 10.67
N ILE A 100 -9.25 17.74 10.60
CA ILE A 100 -8.55 18.88 9.99
C ILE A 100 -8.71 18.77 8.47
N LEU A 101 -9.53 19.65 7.89
CA LEU A 101 -9.85 19.61 6.45
C LEU A 101 -9.18 20.74 5.66
N CYS A 102 -8.18 20.39 4.86
CA CYS A 102 -7.52 21.29 3.93
C CYS A 102 -8.11 21.12 2.52
N TYR A 103 -9.09 21.95 2.14
CA TYR A 103 -9.76 21.87 0.84
C TYR A 103 -9.36 22.99 -0.12
N GLY A 104 -8.97 22.66 -1.35
CA GLY A 104 -8.81 23.63 -2.43
C GLY A 104 -7.40 24.25 -2.51
N PRO A 105 -7.04 24.86 -3.66
CA PRO A 105 -5.74 25.48 -3.85
C PRO A 105 -5.62 26.79 -3.04
N LEU A 106 -4.41 27.08 -2.59
CA LEU A 106 -4.04 28.38 -2.00
C LEU A 106 -3.53 29.30 -3.12
N THR A 107 -3.97 30.56 -3.12
CA THR A 107 -3.61 31.53 -4.17
C THR A 107 -2.19 32.06 -3.94
N GLY A 108 -1.37 32.14 -5.00
CA GLY A 108 -0.06 32.79 -4.98
C GLY A 108 1.08 31.98 -4.34
N ILE A 109 0.89 30.68 -4.11
CA ILE A 109 1.98 29.80 -3.64
C ILE A 109 2.93 29.46 -4.80
N GLU A 110 4.23 29.71 -4.61
CA GLU A 110 5.27 29.38 -5.60
C GLU A 110 6.01 28.07 -5.28
N ASN A 111 5.98 27.62 -4.02
CA ASN A 111 6.70 26.44 -3.57
C ASN A 111 5.80 25.57 -2.68
N HIS A 112 5.99 24.25 -2.77
CA HIS A 112 5.31 23.30 -1.88
C HIS A 112 5.55 23.63 -0.41
N GLY A 113 4.50 23.50 0.42
CA GLY A 113 4.56 23.89 1.82
C GLY A 113 4.53 25.41 2.05
N GLY A 114 3.99 26.19 1.10
CA GLY A 114 3.80 27.64 1.28
C GLY A 114 2.97 27.99 2.52
N LEU A 115 2.03 27.13 2.91
CA LEU A 115 1.37 27.13 4.22
C LEU A 115 1.86 25.97 5.09
N THR A 116 2.31 26.28 6.31
CA THR A 116 2.70 25.28 7.31
C THR A 116 1.79 25.35 8.53
N ILE A 117 1.35 24.20 9.03
CA ILE A 117 0.67 24.02 10.32
C ILE A 117 1.69 23.43 11.29
N THR A 118 2.04 24.18 12.32
CA THR A 118 3.11 23.85 13.26
C THR A 118 2.56 23.74 14.67
N GLY A 119 2.63 22.54 15.25
CA GLY A 119 2.45 22.31 16.69
C GLY A 119 3.77 22.41 17.46
N ASP A 120 3.98 21.48 18.41
CA ASP A 120 5.21 21.38 19.18
C ASP A 120 6.20 20.42 18.50
N THR A 121 7.20 20.97 17.82
CA THR A 121 8.22 20.20 17.09
C THR A 121 9.21 19.48 18.01
N THR A 122 9.23 19.77 19.31
CA THR A 122 10.09 19.09 20.30
C THR A 122 9.33 17.94 20.95
N THR A 123 8.04 18.12 21.18
CA THR A 123 7.16 17.13 21.82
C THR A 123 5.80 17.11 21.11
N PRO A 124 5.69 16.41 19.95
CA PRO A 124 4.47 16.40 19.14
C PRO A 124 3.20 16.05 19.92
N SER A 125 3.31 15.21 20.96
CA SER A 125 2.22 14.85 21.86
C SER A 125 1.63 16.01 22.68
N ASN A 126 2.31 17.16 22.79
CA ASN A 126 1.73 18.36 23.36
C ASN A 126 0.66 18.99 22.46
N CYS A 127 0.69 18.71 21.15
CA CYS A 127 -0.33 19.14 20.18
C CYS A 127 -1.00 17.90 19.59
N TYR A 128 -2.01 17.39 20.29
CA TYR A 128 -2.62 16.10 20.00
C TYR A 128 -3.97 16.27 19.29
N ASN A 129 -4.10 15.84 18.03
CA ASN A 129 -5.40 15.67 17.40
C ASN A 129 -5.87 14.23 17.54
N ASN A 130 -6.90 14.01 18.38
CA ASN A 130 -7.49 12.70 18.66
C ASN A 130 -8.91 12.65 18.12
N TYR A 131 -9.04 12.66 16.80
CA TYR A 131 -10.34 12.70 16.16
C TYR A 131 -11.07 11.37 16.35
N SER A 132 -12.31 11.44 16.85
CA SER A 132 -13.14 10.26 17.10
C SER A 132 -14.33 10.10 16.14
N GLY A 133 -14.48 11.02 15.19
CA GLY A 133 -15.59 11.04 14.24
C GLY A 133 -15.37 10.18 12.99
N THR A 134 -16.26 10.35 12.01
CA THR A 134 -16.15 9.72 10.69
C THR A 134 -15.17 10.49 9.81
N GLY A 135 -14.30 9.78 9.10
CA GLY A 135 -13.28 10.39 8.23
C GLY A 135 -11.90 10.48 8.88
N PRO A 136 -10.93 11.12 8.21
CA PRO A 136 -9.55 11.21 8.67
C PRO A 136 -9.35 12.29 9.74
N ALA A 137 -8.33 12.12 10.60
CA ALA A 137 -7.93 13.15 11.55
C ALA A 137 -7.32 14.37 10.82
N PHE A 138 -6.64 14.13 9.70
CA PHE A 138 -6.12 15.18 8.82
C PHE A 138 -6.31 14.79 7.35
N SER A 139 -6.83 15.71 6.54
CA SER A 139 -6.89 15.51 5.09
C SER A 139 -6.58 16.75 4.28
N ALA A 140 -6.04 16.52 3.10
CA ALA A 140 -5.87 17.54 2.07
C ALA A 140 -6.50 17.06 0.76
N PHE A 141 -7.23 17.96 0.08
CA PHE A 141 -7.96 17.59 -1.12
C PHE A 141 -8.22 18.72 -2.11
N ALA A 142 -8.48 18.32 -3.36
CA ALA A 142 -8.73 19.22 -4.49
C ALA A 142 -7.59 20.25 -4.65
N PHE A 143 -6.38 19.76 -4.93
CA PHE A 143 -5.18 20.58 -5.13
C PHE A 143 -4.71 21.39 -3.91
N ALA A 144 -5.19 21.07 -2.71
CA ALA A 144 -4.62 21.62 -1.48
C ALA A 144 -3.12 21.27 -1.35
N ASP A 145 -2.29 22.24 -0.96
CA ASP A 145 -0.86 22.06 -0.69
C ASP A 145 -0.57 22.61 0.71
N VAL A 146 -0.19 21.71 1.62
CA VAL A 146 -0.01 22.05 3.03
C VAL A 146 1.10 21.21 3.66
N ARG A 147 1.86 21.83 4.56
CA ARG A 147 2.79 21.13 5.45
C ARG A 147 2.20 21.03 6.85
N LEU A 148 2.33 19.86 7.47
CA LEU A 148 1.94 19.59 8.86
C LEU A 148 3.16 19.13 9.65
N GLN A 149 3.40 19.73 10.81
CA GLN A 149 4.51 19.32 11.67
C GLN A 149 4.29 19.52 13.17
N GLY A 150 5.00 18.74 13.98
CA GLY A 150 5.02 18.89 15.45
C GLY A 150 3.71 18.51 16.11
N MET A 151 3.02 17.49 15.59
CA MET A 151 1.72 17.06 16.13
C MET A 151 1.64 15.55 16.29
N LYS A 152 0.90 15.13 17.31
CA LYS A 152 0.42 13.76 17.45
C LYS A 152 -0.95 13.63 16.79
N LEU A 153 -1.16 12.60 15.99
CA LEU A 153 -2.41 12.33 15.29
C LEU A 153 -2.93 10.93 15.64
N ALA A 154 -4.20 10.82 15.99
CA ALA A 154 -4.89 9.54 16.19
C ALA A 154 -6.30 9.59 15.61
N ASN A 155 -6.78 8.41 15.20
CA ASN A 155 -8.13 8.20 14.69
C ASN A 155 -8.61 6.79 15.08
N ALA A 156 -8.59 6.47 16.38
CA ALA A 156 -8.74 5.11 16.87
C ALA A 156 -10.12 4.49 16.63
N SER A 157 -11.16 5.32 16.53
CA SER A 157 -12.56 4.91 16.36
C SER A 157 -13.14 5.27 14.99
N GLY A 158 -12.36 5.93 14.14
CA GLY A 158 -12.81 6.35 12.82
C GLY A 158 -13.03 5.18 11.86
N THR A 159 -13.65 5.50 10.73
CA THR A 159 -13.86 4.55 9.62
C THR A 159 -12.88 4.81 8.46
N ASP A 160 -11.84 5.61 8.69
CA ASP A 160 -10.92 6.09 7.65
C ASP A 160 -9.47 6.09 8.17
N HIS A 161 -8.54 6.50 7.31
CA HIS A 161 -7.12 6.64 7.61
C HIS A 161 -6.85 7.85 8.52
N CYS A 162 -5.70 7.90 9.19
CA CYS A 162 -5.39 9.04 10.07
C CYS A 162 -5.05 10.31 9.28
N VAL A 163 -4.14 10.17 8.31
CA VAL A 163 -3.77 11.20 7.33
C VAL A 163 -4.17 10.74 5.93
N LYS A 164 -4.83 11.62 5.17
CA LYS A 164 -5.34 11.31 3.83
C LYS A 164 -5.09 12.42 2.81
N SER A 165 -4.43 12.10 1.71
CA SER A 165 -4.28 12.98 0.54
C SER A 165 -5.05 12.41 -0.64
N TRP A 166 -5.90 13.23 -1.28
CA TRP A 166 -6.64 12.82 -2.48
C TRP A 166 -6.96 13.95 -3.45
N THR A 167 -7.35 13.62 -4.69
CA THR A 167 -7.69 14.60 -5.74
C THR A 167 -6.57 15.62 -5.96
N SER A 168 -5.38 15.12 -6.26
CA SER A 168 -4.17 15.89 -6.57
C SER A 168 -3.69 16.83 -5.47
N ALA A 169 -4.15 16.64 -4.23
CA ALA A 169 -3.60 17.35 -3.09
C ALA A 169 -2.21 16.86 -2.71
N ARG A 170 -1.53 17.66 -1.89
CA ARG A 170 -0.18 17.40 -1.39
C ARG A 170 -0.09 17.70 0.09
N ILE A 171 0.40 16.72 0.83
CA ILE A 171 0.70 16.84 2.26
C ILE A 171 2.20 16.65 2.46
N GLU A 172 2.88 17.58 3.13
CA GLU A 172 4.23 17.37 3.65
C GLU A 172 4.17 17.13 5.16
N LEU A 173 4.73 16.02 5.63
CA LEU A 173 4.79 15.66 7.05
C LEU A 173 6.22 15.82 7.58
N GLY A 174 6.35 16.39 8.79
CA GLY A 174 7.61 16.40 9.53
C GLY A 174 7.37 16.42 11.04
N MET A 175 8.14 15.67 11.83
CA MET A 175 7.95 15.60 13.30
C MET A 175 6.50 15.20 13.68
N ILE A 176 6.01 14.10 13.11
CA ILE A 176 4.65 13.59 13.35
C ILE A 176 4.72 12.33 14.20
N GLU A 177 3.85 12.24 15.19
CA GLU A 177 3.62 11.03 15.99
C GLU A 177 2.24 10.46 15.67
N PHE A 178 2.18 9.21 15.18
CA PHE A 178 0.93 8.49 14.98
C PHE A 178 0.57 7.69 16.23
N GLY A 179 -0.57 8.04 16.84
CA GLY A 179 -1.23 7.21 17.85
C GLY A 179 -2.08 6.11 17.21
N ASP A 180 -3.08 5.62 17.95
CA ASP A 180 -3.98 4.56 17.46
C ASP A 180 -4.79 5.03 16.25
N CYS A 181 -4.84 4.21 15.21
CA CYS A 181 -5.56 4.49 13.96
C CYS A 181 -6.45 3.30 13.60
N ALA A 182 -7.73 3.53 13.32
CA ALA A 182 -8.68 2.46 13.02
C ALA A 182 -8.33 1.69 11.74
N LEU A 183 -7.89 2.42 10.69
CA LEU A 183 -7.37 1.85 9.45
C LEU A 183 -5.85 1.99 9.36
N ARG A 184 -5.32 2.80 8.44
CA ARG A 184 -3.88 3.04 8.28
C ARG A 184 -3.49 4.44 8.70
N CYS A 185 -2.24 4.64 9.11
CA CYS A 185 -1.77 5.95 9.54
C CYS A 185 -1.76 6.97 8.39
N VAL A 186 -1.31 6.57 7.20
CA VAL A 186 -1.23 7.44 6.03
C VAL A 186 -1.86 6.76 4.81
N GLN A 187 -2.66 7.51 4.07
CA GLN A 187 -3.18 7.14 2.76
C GLN A 187 -2.92 8.25 1.74
N SER A 188 -2.50 7.84 0.54
CA SER A 188 -2.51 8.67 -0.67
C SER A 188 -3.40 8.01 -1.73
N ALA A 189 -4.45 8.69 -2.16
CA ALA A 189 -5.44 8.24 -3.15
C ALA A 189 -5.62 9.30 -4.26
N ASP A 190 -4.92 9.18 -5.39
CA ASP A 190 -4.77 10.26 -6.40
C ASP A 190 -4.10 11.54 -5.85
N GLY A 191 -3.42 11.47 -4.71
CA GLY A 191 -2.72 12.59 -4.07
C GLY A 191 -1.25 12.30 -3.81
N TRP A 192 -0.53 13.25 -3.21
CA TRP A 192 0.86 13.07 -2.79
C TRP A 192 0.99 13.26 -1.28
N VAL A 193 1.73 12.36 -0.62
CA VAL A 193 2.20 12.55 0.75
C VAL A 193 3.73 12.45 0.77
N ASN A 194 4.38 13.54 1.17
CA ASN A 194 5.82 13.62 1.29
C ASN A 194 6.22 13.61 2.76
N VAL A 195 7.16 12.74 3.11
CA VAL A 195 7.84 12.71 4.40
C VAL A 195 9.29 13.10 4.15
N LYS A 196 9.66 14.34 4.49
CA LYS A 196 10.97 14.90 4.12
C LYS A 196 11.68 15.50 5.32
N SER A 197 13.00 15.29 5.37
CA SER A 197 13.90 16.01 6.29
C SER A 197 14.53 17.27 5.68
N ARG A 198 14.16 17.61 4.43
CA ARG A 198 14.94 18.48 3.51
C ARG A 198 15.07 19.97 3.89
N PHE A 199 14.72 20.35 5.12
CA PHE A 199 14.78 21.74 5.61
C PHE A 199 15.53 21.91 6.94
N GLY A 200 16.50 21.03 7.23
CA GLY A 200 17.39 21.20 8.40
C GLY A 200 16.80 20.78 9.75
N ILE A 201 15.57 20.25 9.73
CA ILE A 201 14.94 19.55 10.85
C ILE A 201 14.92 18.07 10.43
N ALA A 202 15.60 17.20 11.18
CA ALA A 202 15.55 15.77 10.92
C ALA A 202 14.09 15.32 10.99
N GLY A 203 13.48 14.98 9.85
CA GLY A 203 12.09 14.58 9.80
C GLY A 203 11.93 13.27 10.57
N GLN A 204 11.38 13.33 11.78
CA GLN A 204 11.04 12.15 12.56
C GLN A 204 9.56 11.83 12.31
N ILE A 205 9.27 10.61 11.87
CA ILE A 205 7.93 10.04 11.98
C ILE A 205 7.99 8.94 13.01
N LYS A 206 7.11 9.02 14.00
CA LYS A 206 6.99 8.03 15.06
C LYS A 206 5.65 7.32 14.95
N PHE A 207 5.67 5.99 15.00
CA PHE A 207 4.47 5.16 15.14
C PHE A 207 4.42 4.65 16.57
N ASP A 208 3.43 5.07 17.35
CA ASP A 208 3.27 4.71 18.78
C ASP A 208 1.95 4.01 19.09
N GLY A 209 1.03 3.93 18.13
CA GLY A 209 -0.25 3.23 18.28
C GLY A 209 -0.42 2.01 17.36
N ASN A 210 -1.50 1.28 17.60
CA ASN A 210 -1.93 0.16 16.77
C ASN A 210 -2.74 0.65 15.58
N SER A 211 -2.61 -0.07 14.47
CA SER A 211 -3.38 0.20 13.26
C SER A 211 -3.48 -1.05 12.37
N GLN A 212 -4.29 -1.02 11.33
CA GLN A 212 -4.33 -2.07 10.32
C GLN A 212 -3.13 -1.99 9.34
N GLY A 213 -2.35 -0.92 9.36
CA GLY A 213 -1.16 -0.74 8.51
C GLY A 213 -0.56 0.66 8.66
N GLY A 214 0.68 0.84 8.22
CA GLY A 214 1.35 2.14 8.33
C GLY A 214 0.93 3.09 7.20
N LEU A 215 1.35 2.75 5.99
CA LEU A 215 1.34 3.58 4.80
C LEU A 215 0.62 2.87 3.67
N LEU A 216 -0.29 3.59 3.02
CA LEU A 216 -1.03 3.15 1.85
C LEU A 216 -0.89 4.15 0.72
N CYS A 217 -0.39 3.68 -0.41
CA CYS A 217 -0.49 4.39 -1.67
C CYS A 217 -1.36 3.58 -2.62
N GLU A 218 -2.51 4.11 -3.00
CA GLU A 218 -3.46 3.43 -3.87
C GLU A 218 -4.04 4.40 -4.89
N VAL A 219 -4.42 3.88 -6.06
CA VAL A 219 -5.12 4.59 -7.13
C VAL A 219 -4.31 5.75 -7.76
N GLY A 220 -4.11 5.64 -9.08
CA GLY A 220 -3.77 6.75 -9.96
C GLY A 220 -2.36 7.30 -9.83
N ASP A 221 -2.19 8.58 -10.18
CA ASP A 221 -0.89 9.29 -10.24
C ASP A 221 -0.37 9.73 -8.86
N GLY A 222 -0.91 9.15 -7.79
CA GLY A 222 -0.56 9.47 -6.41
C GLY A 222 0.69 8.76 -5.92
N GLY A 223 1.34 9.35 -4.90
CA GLY A 223 2.59 8.84 -4.37
C GLY A 223 2.82 9.09 -2.89
N ILE A 224 3.57 8.18 -2.25
CA ILE A 224 4.20 8.44 -0.95
C ILE A 224 5.72 8.47 -1.15
N ASP A 225 6.37 9.56 -0.76
CA ASP A 225 7.82 9.75 -0.83
C ASP A 225 8.38 9.97 0.58
N ILE A 226 9.23 9.04 1.04
CA ILE A 226 9.98 9.18 2.29
C ILE A 226 11.45 9.43 1.93
N THR A 227 11.93 10.64 2.17
CA THR A 227 13.31 11.02 1.82
C THR A 227 14.04 11.64 3.02
N GLY A 228 15.16 11.03 3.41
CA GLY A 228 16.08 11.54 4.43
C GLY A 228 15.52 11.53 5.86
N ALA A 229 14.45 10.79 6.11
CA ALA A 229 13.71 10.80 7.37
C ALA A 229 14.19 9.71 8.34
N THR A 230 13.97 9.92 9.64
CA THR A 230 14.02 8.86 10.65
C THR A 230 12.60 8.35 10.88
N VAL A 231 12.37 7.06 10.68
CA VAL A 231 11.10 6.41 11.00
C VAL A 231 11.30 5.52 12.22
N GLU A 232 10.61 5.88 13.30
CA GLU A 232 10.68 5.19 14.59
C GLU A 232 9.41 4.41 14.89
N PHE A 233 9.56 3.17 15.33
CA PHE A 233 8.48 2.34 15.85
C PHE A 233 8.59 2.20 17.37
N GLY A 234 7.52 2.56 18.07
CA GLY A 234 7.37 2.30 19.51
C GLY A 234 7.41 0.81 19.83
N ALA A 235 7.70 0.48 21.09
CA ALA A 235 7.98 -0.90 21.54
C ALA A 235 6.82 -1.92 21.38
N SER A 236 5.62 -1.49 20.98
CA SER A 236 4.43 -2.34 20.89
C SER A 236 3.58 -2.09 19.65
N VAL A 237 4.15 -1.49 18.59
CA VAL A 237 3.42 -1.27 17.35
C VAL A 237 3.09 -2.62 16.69
N THR A 238 1.80 -2.87 16.53
CA THR A 238 1.29 -4.02 15.79
C THR A 238 0.45 -3.54 14.62
N PHE A 239 0.74 -4.08 13.43
CA PHE A 239 -0.09 -3.92 12.26
C PHE A 239 -0.93 -5.19 12.06
N SER A 240 -2.14 -5.18 12.61
CA SER A 240 -3.07 -6.33 12.55
C SER A 240 -4.28 -5.97 11.72
N GLY A 241 -4.47 -6.56 10.53
CA GLY A 241 -5.66 -6.26 9.74
C GLY A 241 -5.72 -6.94 8.38
N ALA A 242 -6.23 -8.18 8.33
CA ALA A 242 -6.57 -8.88 7.10
C ALA A 242 -5.40 -9.16 6.13
N ILE A 243 -5.68 -9.92 5.08
CA ILE A 243 -4.72 -10.48 4.11
C ILE A 243 -3.95 -9.36 3.32
N GLY A 244 -4.36 -8.10 3.48
CA GLY A 244 -3.75 -6.89 2.91
C GLY A 244 -3.09 -5.92 3.91
N SER A 245 -2.94 -6.24 5.20
CA SER A 245 -2.17 -5.38 6.12
C SER A 245 -0.66 -5.59 5.95
N ALA A 246 0.03 -4.56 5.50
CA ALA A 246 1.47 -4.42 5.63
C ALA A 246 1.77 -3.02 6.18
N PHE A 247 2.96 -2.81 6.75
CA PHE A 247 3.42 -1.47 7.07
C PHE A 247 3.37 -0.59 5.82
N LEU A 248 3.82 -1.11 4.68
CA LEU A 248 3.72 -0.44 3.40
C LEU A 248 2.81 -1.20 2.43
N THR A 249 1.79 -0.55 1.90
CA THR A 249 0.96 -1.11 0.82
C THR A 249 0.97 -0.16 -0.38
N CYS A 250 1.33 -0.67 -1.55
CA CYS A 250 1.33 0.08 -2.80
C CYS A 250 0.52 -0.67 -3.87
N GLY A 251 -0.46 -0.03 -4.50
CA GLY A 251 -1.37 -0.66 -5.45
C GLY A 251 -1.84 0.27 -6.57
N GLU A 252 -2.37 -0.32 -7.65
CA GLU A 252 -3.18 0.37 -8.67
C GLU A 252 -2.44 1.50 -9.41
N GLY A 253 -1.21 1.23 -9.83
CA GLY A 253 -0.37 2.20 -10.54
C GLY A 253 0.27 3.27 -9.65
N ALA A 254 -0.03 3.26 -8.35
CA ALA A 254 0.53 4.23 -7.41
C ALA A 254 2.05 4.05 -7.22
N TYR A 255 2.67 5.11 -6.69
CA TYR A 255 4.11 5.20 -6.52
C TYR A 255 4.52 5.23 -5.05
N PHE A 256 5.54 4.46 -4.70
CA PHE A 256 6.22 4.61 -3.41
C PHE A 256 7.71 4.83 -3.61
N ALA A 257 8.25 5.84 -2.93
CA ALA A 257 9.66 6.19 -2.89
C ALA A 257 10.20 6.14 -1.46
N CYS A 258 11.37 5.54 -1.29
CA CYS A 258 12.11 5.58 -0.04
C CYS A 258 13.61 5.79 -0.31
N TYR A 259 14.16 6.87 0.22
CA TYR A 259 15.54 7.31 0.01
C TYR A 259 16.15 7.78 1.32
N ASP A 260 17.34 7.28 1.66
CA ASP A 260 18.12 7.71 2.84
C ASP A 260 17.31 7.66 4.14
N VAL A 261 16.56 6.57 4.36
CA VAL A 261 15.67 6.43 5.51
C VAL A 261 16.35 5.65 6.63
N THR A 262 16.39 6.24 7.82
CA THR A 262 16.85 5.57 9.04
C THR A 262 15.67 4.94 9.76
N TRP A 263 15.62 3.62 9.80
CA TRP A 263 14.60 2.87 10.53
C TRP A 263 15.07 2.56 11.95
N THR A 264 14.25 2.85 12.96
CA THR A 264 14.53 2.52 14.37
C THR A 264 13.33 1.84 15.03
N GLY A 265 13.59 0.97 16.00
CA GLY A 265 12.54 0.17 16.63
C GLY A 265 12.17 -1.08 15.82
N THR A 266 11.11 -1.76 16.26
CA THR A 266 10.57 -2.96 15.60
C THR A 266 9.04 -2.95 15.67
N PHE A 267 8.39 -3.61 14.72
CA PHE A 267 6.94 -3.82 14.77
C PHE A 267 6.58 -5.27 14.45
N THR A 268 5.39 -5.69 14.88
CA THR A 268 4.82 -7.00 14.52
C THR A 268 3.90 -6.84 13.30
N GLY A 269 4.23 -7.48 12.19
CA GLY A 269 3.47 -7.38 10.94
C GLY A 269 4.31 -7.57 9.68
N ARG A 270 3.64 -7.53 8.52
CA ARG A 270 4.27 -7.62 7.19
C ARG A 270 4.97 -6.31 6.82
N LYS A 271 6.22 -6.40 6.33
CA LYS A 271 7.02 -5.23 5.89
C LYS A 271 6.33 -4.43 4.79
N TYR A 272 6.03 -5.08 3.67
CA TYR A 272 5.42 -4.44 2.51
C TYR A 272 4.50 -5.37 1.71
N LEU A 273 3.60 -4.77 0.93
CA LEU A 273 2.75 -5.42 -0.06
C LEU A 273 2.64 -4.51 -1.29
N VAL A 274 3.27 -4.91 -2.40
CA VAL A 274 3.19 -4.16 -3.67
C VAL A 274 2.35 -4.95 -4.68
N SER A 275 1.39 -4.32 -5.35
CA SER A 275 0.41 -5.00 -6.21
C SER A 275 -0.06 -4.15 -7.39
N ASN A 276 -0.81 -4.76 -8.31
CA ASN A 276 -1.61 -4.07 -9.34
C ASN A 276 -0.82 -2.98 -10.12
N ASN A 277 0.34 -3.34 -10.68
CA ASN A 277 1.22 -2.45 -11.45
C ASN A 277 1.78 -1.23 -10.68
N ALA A 278 1.70 -1.22 -9.35
CA ALA A 278 2.35 -0.20 -8.55
C ALA A 278 3.88 -0.29 -8.66
N ALA A 279 4.53 0.86 -8.55
CA ALA A 279 5.98 0.96 -8.51
C ALA A 279 6.42 1.28 -7.07
N ALA A 280 7.28 0.45 -6.50
CA ALA A 280 8.02 0.79 -5.29
C ALA A 280 9.50 0.92 -5.67
N VAL A 281 10.01 2.14 -5.61
CA VAL A 281 11.40 2.48 -5.87
C VAL A 281 12.06 2.77 -4.54
N SER A 282 13.10 2.01 -4.21
CA SER A 282 13.83 2.20 -2.97
C SER A 282 15.32 2.05 -3.26
N ILE A 283 16.13 3.04 -2.89
CA ILE A 283 17.61 2.93 -2.94
C ILE A 283 18.09 2.15 -1.71
N ASP A 284 17.41 2.30 -0.58
CA ASP A 284 17.54 1.38 0.55
C ASP A 284 16.72 0.13 0.25
N LEU A 285 17.28 -1.07 0.33
CA LEU A 285 16.52 -2.30 0.05
C LEU A 285 15.27 -2.34 0.93
N LEU A 286 14.08 -2.62 0.36
CA LEU A 286 12.83 -2.83 1.13
C LEU A 286 12.99 -3.87 2.25
N GLU A 287 14.04 -4.69 2.17
CA GLU A 287 14.52 -5.63 3.19
C GLU A 287 14.86 -4.96 4.53
N ASN A 288 15.26 -3.68 4.52
CA ASN A 288 15.63 -2.89 5.69
C ASN A 288 14.43 -2.32 6.46
N ILE A 289 13.21 -2.39 5.90
CA ILE A 289 12.01 -2.05 6.65
C ILE A 289 11.89 -3.08 7.79
N PRO A 290 11.84 -2.66 9.07
CA PRO A 290 11.67 -3.59 10.18
C PRO A 290 10.34 -4.33 10.03
N GLY A 291 10.15 -5.47 10.69
CA GLY A 291 8.89 -6.22 10.62
C GLY A 291 9.09 -7.70 10.84
N SER A 292 8.17 -8.34 11.54
CA SER A 292 8.24 -9.76 11.88
C SER A 292 7.85 -10.72 10.75
N LEU A 293 7.18 -10.22 9.70
CA LEU A 293 6.79 -10.99 8.51
C LEU A 293 7.41 -10.38 7.26
N GLU A 294 7.98 -11.21 6.40
CA GLU A 294 8.59 -10.75 5.15
C GLU A 294 7.57 -10.09 4.21
N GLY A 295 8.05 -9.08 3.48
CA GLY A 295 7.24 -8.37 2.49
C GLY A 295 6.92 -9.24 1.28
N ARG A 296 5.86 -8.86 0.55
CA ARG A 296 5.42 -9.57 -0.65
C ARG A 296 5.29 -8.62 -1.82
N TRP A 297 6.04 -8.90 -2.87
CA TRP A 297 5.68 -8.43 -4.21
C TRP A 297 4.56 -9.33 -4.72
N LYS A 298 3.37 -8.78 -4.91
CA LYS A 298 2.32 -9.45 -5.69
C LYS A 298 2.73 -9.33 -7.17
N SER A 299 3.70 -10.15 -7.56
CA SER A 299 4.31 -10.21 -8.89
C SER A 299 4.10 -11.60 -9.48
N PRO A 300 4.27 -11.81 -10.79
CA PRO A 300 3.74 -11.14 -11.97
C PRO A 300 2.38 -11.80 -12.36
N LYS A 301 1.87 -11.56 -13.58
CA LYS A 301 0.78 -12.35 -14.19
C LYS A 301 1.02 -13.85 -13.90
N LEU A 302 0.09 -14.49 -13.19
CA LEU A 302 0.13 -15.93 -12.94
C LEU A 302 0.40 -16.66 -14.25
N SER A 303 1.50 -17.42 -14.31
CA SER A 303 1.76 -18.33 -15.41
C SER A 303 1.31 -19.72 -14.99
N THR A 304 0.80 -20.47 -15.97
CA THR A 304 0.64 -21.92 -15.82
C THR A 304 1.98 -22.54 -15.44
N PRO A 305 2.00 -23.69 -14.74
CA PRO A 305 3.23 -24.42 -14.45
C PRO A 305 4.11 -24.56 -15.72
N GLN A 306 5.39 -24.20 -15.62
CA GLN A 306 6.31 -24.12 -16.78
C GLN A 306 7.27 -25.32 -16.89
N GLY A 307 7.20 -26.23 -15.91
CA GLY A 307 7.96 -27.46 -15.90
C GLY A 307 7.22 -28.61 -16.57
N ARG A 308 7.81 -29.80 -16.47
CA ARG A 308 7.28 -31.03 -17.03
C ARG A 308 7.62 -32.22 -16.14
N LEU A 309 6.62 -33.03 -15.83
CA LEU A 309 6.76 -34.37 -15.27
C LEU A 309 7.51 -35.28 -16.25
N THR A 310 8.54 -35.94 -15.74
CA THR A 310 9.43 -36.85 -16.46
C THR A 310 9.91 -37.97 -15.53
N LEU A 311 10.40 -39.07 -16.11
CA LEU A 311 11.00 -40.19 -15.38
C LEU A 311 12.52 -40.17 -15.41
N THR A 312 13.12 -39.09 -15.90
CA THR A 312 14.57 -38.92 -16.00
C THR A 312 14.98 -37.55 -15.48
N ASN A 313 15.78 -37.53 -14.41
CA ASN A 313 16.31 -36.33 -13.80
C ASN A 313 17.05 -35.44 -14.82
N GLY A 314 16.82 -34.13 -14.78
CA GLY A 314 17.41 -33.14 -15.68
C GLY A 314 17.00 -33.26 -17.15
N THR A 315 16.02 -34.13 -17.48
CA THR A 315 15.58 -34.36 -18.86
C THR A 315 14.05 -34.24 -18.96
N PRO A 316 13.51 -33.03 -19.20
CA PRO A 316 12.05 -32.80 -19.21
C PRO A 316 11.32 -33.60 -20.30
N VAL A 317 12.02 -33.99 -21.38
CA VAL A 317 11.45 -34.82 -22.46
C VAL A 317 12.27 -36.10 -22.61
N THR A 318 11.70 -37.22 -22.18
CA THR A 318 12.28 -38.56 -22.36
C THR A 318 12.38 -38.91 -23.84
N THR A 319 13.57 -39.38 -24.26
CA THR A 319 13.84 -39.81 -25.64
C THR A 319 13.98 -41.33 -25.78
N ALA A 320 14.17 -42.04 -24.66
CA ALA A 320 14.25 -43.48 -24.58
C ALA A 320 13.16 -44.01 -23.64
N ASP A 321 12.82 -45.30 -23.80
CA ASP A 321 11.85 -45.97 -22.93
C ASP A 321 12.39 -46.02 -21.49
N VAL A 322 11.59 -45.50 -20.55
CA VAL A 322 11.86 -45.60 -19.11
C VAL A 322 10.81 -46.52 -18.50
N THR A 323 11.22 -47.73 -18.11
CA THR A 323 10.34 -48.76 -17.54
C THR A 323 10.61 -48.96 -16.06
N ALA A 324 9.58 -49.39 -15.31
CA ALA A 324 9.66 -49.68 -13.88
C ALA A 324 10.24 -48.54 -13.02
N ALA A 325 9.99 -47.28 -13.40
CA ALA A 325 10.51 -46.13 -12.68
C ALA A 325 9.82 -45.97 -11.33
N THR A 326 10.61 -45.82 -10.26
CA THR A 326 10.11 -45.60 -8.90
C THR A 326 10.11 -44.13 -8.48
N THR A 327 10.58 -43.23 -9.35
CA THR A 327 10.68 -41.79 -9.06
C THR A 327 10.16 -41.00 -10.25
N ILE A 328 9.39 -39.96 -9.96
CA ILE A 328 8.94 -38.94 -10.91
C ILE A 328 9.70 -37.66 -10.61
N HIS A 329 10.13 -36.98 -11.65
CA HIS A 329 10.78 -35.68 -11.57
C HIS A 329 9.88 -34.62 -12.20
N TYR A 330 9.90 -33.40 -11.67
CA TYR A 330 9.30 -32.23 -12.30
C TYR A 330 10.43 -31.25 -12.63
N GLU A 331 10.73 -31.14 -13.92
CA GLU A 331 11.91 -30.44 -14.44
C GLU A 331 11.51 -29.16 -15.19
N PRO A 332 12.35 -28.10 -15.20
CA PRO A 332 12.14 -26.95 -16.06
C PRO A 332 12.01 -27.34 -17.55
N TYR A 333 11.06 -26.74 -18.29
CA TYR A 333 10.85 -27.06 -19.71
C TYR A 333 10.65 -25.83 -20.60
N ILE A 334 9.49 -25.17 -20.50
CA ILE A 334 9.20 -23.91 -21.23
C ILE A 334 9.58 -22.67 -20.42
N GLY A 335 9.99 -22.90 -19.19
CA GLY A 335 10.45 -21.93 -18.20
C GLY A 335 10.77 -22.67 -16.90
N ASP A 336 11.14 -21.93 -15.87
CA ASP A 336 11.59 -22.47 -14.60
C ASP A 336 10.67 -22.09 -13.43
N PHE A 337 9.48 -21.55 -13.70
CA PHE A 337 8.53 -21.17 -12.65
C PHE A 337 7.35 -22.14 -12.49
N VAL A 338 6.88 -22.28 -11.25
CA VAL A 338 5.68 -23.01 -10.89
C VAL A 338 4.86 -22.24 -9.85
N PRO A 339 3.54 -22.06 -10.06
CA PRO A 339 2.68 -21.46 -9.04
C PRO A 339 2.47 -22.45 -7.90
N VAL A 340 2.61 -21.99 -6.67
CA VAL A 340 2.32 -22.77 -5.46
C VAL A 340 1.39 -21.98 -4.58
N SER A 341 0.32 -22.61 -4.10
CA SER A 341 -0.66 -21.96 -3.23
C SER A 341 -0.01 -21.61 -1.89
N VAL A 342 -0.17 -20.36 -1.45
CA VAL A 342 0.41 -19.85 -0.19
C VAL A 342 -0.61 -19.67 0.93
N ASN A 343 -1.90 -19.60 0.63
CA ASN A 343 -2.95 -19.49 1.64
C ASN A 343 -4.35 -19.73 1.05
N ARG A 344 -4.89 -20.96 1.17
CA ARG A 344 -6.32 -21.41 1.16
C ARG A 344 -7.37 -20.77 0.22
N GLU A 345 -7.06 -19.77 -0.59
CA GLU A 345 -8.00 -18.89 -1.32
C GLU A 345 -7.46 -18.52 -2.71
N ALA A 346 -6.89 -19.50 -3.45
CA ALA A 346 -6.38 -19.31 -4.82
C ALA A 346 -5.33 -18.19 -4.99
N VAL A 347 -4.57 -17.94 -3.92
CA VAL A 347 -3.43 -17.03 -3.94
C VAL A 347 -2.16 -17.85 -4.13
N TYR A 348 -1.46 -17.59 -5.22
CA TYR A 348 -0.26 -18.32 -5.58
C TYR A 348 1.00 -17.45 -5.45
N GLU A 349 2.10 -18.10 -5.14
CA GLU A 349 3.45 -17.59 -5.26
C GLU A 349 4.12 -18.29 -6.44
N MET A 350 4.85 -17.56 -7.27
CA MET A 350 5.66 -18.15 -8.32
C MET A 350 7.00 -18.56 -7.72
N LEU A 351 7.29 -19.85 -7.74
CA LEU A 351 8.55 -20.40 -7.24
C LEU A 351 9.38 -20.92 -8.41
N THR A 352 10.69 -20.79 -8.30
CA THR A 352 11.63 -21.40 -9.24
C THR A 352 11.74 -22.90 -8.94
N ILE A 353 11.56 -23.73 -9.97
CA ILE A 353 11.70 -25.20 -9.91
C ILE A 353 13.14 -25.59 -9.55
N GLY A 354 14.11 -24.79 -10.00
CA GLY A 354 15.53 -25.01 -9.79
C GLY A 354 16.14 -25.93 -10.86
N ALA A 355 17.46 -25.86 -11.02
CA ALA A 355 18.18 -26.63 -12.05
C ALA A 355 18.18 -28.16 -11.79
N SER A 356 17.91 -28.58 -10.55
CA SER A 356 17.86 -29.99 -10.14
C SER A 356 16.44 -30.58 -10.14
N GLY A 357 15.43 -29.79 -10.54
CA GLY A 357 14.04 -30.21 -10.50
C GLY A 357 13.49 -30.44 -9.09
N LEU A 358 12.25 -30.93 -9.06
CA LEU A 358 11.61 -31.51 -7.88
C LEU A 358 11.38 -33.01 -8.11
N GLN A 359 11.23 -33.81 -7.06
CA GLN A 359 11.00 -35.25 -7.21
C GLN A 359 9.93 -35.81 -6.28
N LEU A 360 9.32 -36.90 -6.70
CA LEU A 360 8.39 -37.74 -5.93
C LEU A 360 8.80 -39.21 -6.08
N GLN A 361 9.14 -39.84 -4.97
CA GLN A 361 9.32 -41.28 -4.87
C GLN A 361 7.97 -41.98 -4.75
N LEU A 362 7.71 -42.92 -5.63
CA LEU A 362 6.53 -43.76 -5.62
C LEU A 362 6.65 -44.85 -4.55
N SER A 363 5.53 -45.13 -3.91
CA SER A 363 5.41 -46.08 -2.80
C SER A 363 4.51 -47.25 -3.21
N ALA A 364 4.92 -48.48 -2.88
CA ALA A 364 4.15 -49.67 -3.18
C ALA A 364 2.82 -49.77 -2.42
N SER A 365 2.66 -49.03 -1.30
CA SER A 365 1.41 -48.98 -0.54
C SER A 365 0.43 -47.93 -1.06
N ASP A 366 0.95 -46.79 -1.53
CA ASP A 366 0.13 -45.63 -1.87
C ASP A 366 -0.15 -45.54 -3.38
N HIS A 367 0.72 -46.14 -4.20
CA HIS A 367 0.67 -46.09 -5.67
C HIS A 367 0.51 -47.51 -6.21
N LEU A 368 -0.74 -47.95 -6.38
CA LEU A 368 -1.08 -49.31 -6.76
C LEU A 368 -1.07 -49.50 -8.28
N VAL A 369 -0.79 -50.71 -8.73
CA VAL A 369 -0.82 -51.12 -10.13
C VAL A 369 -2.14 -50.74 -10.80
N ASP A 370 -2.08 -50.41 -12.09
CA ASP A 370 -3.23 -50.12 -12.95
C ASP A 370 -4.14 -48.99 -12.45
N THR A 371 -3.58 -48.08 -11.67
CA THR A 371 -4.30 -46.97 -11.05
C THR A 371 -3.72 -45.63 -11.50
N ASN A 372 -4.61 -44.67 -11.76
CA ASN A 372 -4.23 -43.30 -12.13
C ASN A 372 -4.14 -42.41 -10.89
N TYR A 373 -3.16 -41.51 -10.87
CA TYR A 373 -2.94 -40.53 -9.80
C TYR A 373 -2.66 -39.15 -10.40
N ASP A 374 -3.33 -38.12 -9.89
CA ASP A 374 -3.00 -36.74 -10.23
C ASP A 374 -1.81 -36.28 -9.40
N VAL A 375 -0.76 -35.78 -10.06
CA VAL A 375 0.44 -35.24 -9.42
C VAL A 375 0.23 -33.75 -9.19
N VAL A 376 0.54 -33.32 -7.97
CA VAL A 376 0.33 -31.95 -7.49
C VAL A 376 1.57 -31.40 -6.80
N ILE A 377 1.67 -30.08 -6.72
CA ILE A 377 2.66 -29.36 -5.94
C ILE A 377 1.98 -28.54 -4.85
N PHE A 378 2.56 -28.56 -3.64
CA PHE A 378 2.06 -27.84 -2.47
C PHE A 378 3.15 -27.65 -1.42
N ARG A 379 2.89 -26.79 -0.42
CA ARG A 379 3.76 -26.66 0.77
C ARG A 379 3.31 -27.63 1.86
N THR A 380 4.27 -28.30 2.49
CA THR A 380 4.00 -29.22 3.62
C THR A 380 3.42 -28.52 4.86
N ASN A 381 3.62 -27.20 4.98
CA ASN A 381 2.93 -26.35 5.96
C ASN A 381 2.53 -25.01 5.31
N ASP A 382 1.60 -24.28 5.91
CA ASP A 382 0.88 -23.19 5.23
C ASP A 382 1.72 -21.91 4.99
N THR A 383 2.87 -21.73 5.66
CA THR A 383 3.62 -20.45 5.57
C THR A 383 5.13 -20.59 5.38
N THR A 384 5.74 -21.71 5.74
CA THR A 384 7.22 -21.87 5.77
C THR A 384 7.73 -23.23 5.31
N GLY A 385 6.83 -24.15 4.97
CA GLY A 385 7.16 -25.55 4.74
C GLY A 385 7.85 -25.74 3.40
N PRO A 386 8.70 -26.78 3.27
CA PRO A 386 9.25 -27.16 1.99
C PRO A 386 8.11 -27.41 1.00
N VAL A 387 8.38 -27.02 -0.24
CA VAL A 387 7.52 -27.29 -1.39
C VAL A 387 7.86 -28.67 -1.91
N VAL A 388 6.83 -29.50 -2.03
CA VAL A 388 6.97 -30.92 -2.37
C VAL A 388 6.03 -31.28 -3.50
N LEU A 389 6.41 -32.31 -4.26
CA LEU A 389 5.49 -33.02 -5.13
C LEU A 389 4.72 -34.06 -4.31
N GLY A 390 3.48 -34.32 -4.69
CA GLY A 390 2.70 -35.42 -4.15
C GLY A 390 1.61 -35.88 -5.11
N THR A 391 0.87 -36.90 -4.70
CA THR A 391 -0.29 -37.41 -5.45
C THR A 391 -1.57 -37.20 -4.67
N LEU A 392 -2.63 -36.85 -5.40
CA LEU A 392 -4.01 -36.90 -4.89
C LEU A 392 -4.49 -38.35 -4.76
N PRO A 393 -5.62 -38.61 -4.07
CA PRO A 393 -6.17 -39.95 -3.95
C PRO A 393 -6.34 -40.63 -5.32
N ALA A 394 -6.08 -41.94 -5.35
CA ALA A 394 -6.28 -42.79 -6.51
C ALA A 394 -7.60 -42.50 -7.22
N TRP A 395 -7.58 -42.46 -8.55
CA TRP A 395 -8.81 -42.33 -9.32
C TRP A 395 -9.75 -43.51 -9.03
N SER A 396 -11.04 -43.23 -8.91
CA SER A 396 -12.08 -44.24 -8.68
C SER A 396 -12.29 -45.20 -9.86
N GLY A 397 -11.76 -44.84 -11.03
CA GLY A 397 -11.70 -45.69 -12.21
C GLY A 397 -10.84 -45.06 -13.31
N ASN A 398 -10.68 -45.76 -14.45
CA ASN A 398 -9.78 -45.34 -15.52
C ASN A 398 -10.10 -43.97 -16.16
N GLN A 399 -11.32 -43.46 -15.97
CA GLN A 399 -11.79 -42.18 -16.52
C GLN A 399 -12.37 -41.24 -15.46
N THR A 400 -12.37 -41.63 -14.18
CA THR A 400 -13.09 -40.90 -13.12
C THR A 400 -12.17 -40.56 -11.96
N ARG A 401 -11.82 -39.27 -11.84
CA ARG A 401 -11.04 -38.73 -10.72
C ARG A 401 -11.81 -38.86 -9.40
N SER A 402 -11.09 -39.18 -8.33
CA SER A 402 -11.65 -39.13 -6.96
C SER A 402 -11.61 -37.72 -6.37
N ALA A 403 -10.65 -36.89 -6.80
CA ALA A 403 -10.56 -35.48 -6.46
C ALA A 403 -10.86 -34.63 -7.70
N ALA A 404 -11.94 -33.84 -7.66
CA ALA A 404 -12.29 -32.95 -8.76
C ALA A 404 -11.33 -31.75 -8.81
N LEU A 405 -10.93 -31.38 -10.02
CA LEU A 405 -10.07 -30.24 -10.31
C LEU A 405 -10.85 -29.13 -11.02
N SER A 406 -10.49 -27.88 -10.78
CA SER A 406 -11.02 -26.72 -11.49
C SER A 406 -9.94 -25.69 -11.78
N ALA A 407 -10.07 -24.98 -12.90
CA ALA A 407 -9.22 -23.84 -13.21
C ALA A 407 -9.70 -22.59 -12.48
N ALA A 408 -8.82 -21.97 -11.70
CA ALA A 408 -9.01 -20.62 -11.16
C ALA A 408 -7.82 -19.76 -11.61
N ASN A 409 -8.06 -18.61 -12.22
CA ASN A 409 -7.00 -17.74 -12.76
C ASN A 409 -6.03 -18.47 -13.73
N GLY A 410 -6.54 -19.47 -14.46
CA GLY A 410 -5.74 -20.30 -15.38
C GLY A 410 -4.93 -21.40 -14.71
N ILE A 411 -4.99 -21.55 -13.38
CA ILE A 411 -4.29 -22.60 -12.63
C ILE A 411 -5.28 -23.70 -12.22
N MET A 412 -4.98 -24.94 -12.62
CA MET A 412 -5.77 -26.10 -12.21
C MET A 412 -5.42 -26.51 -10.78
N SER A 413 -6.43 -26.63 -9.92
CA SER A 413 -6.24 -27.09 -8.53
C SER A 413 -7.46 -27.86 -8.00
N ASN A 414 -7.33 -28.46 -6.83
CA ASN A 414 -8.41 -29.23 -6.19
C ASN A 414 -9.61 -28.34 -5.79
N THR A 415 -10.82 -28.84 -6.02
CA THR A 415 -12.08 -28.11 -5.75
C THR A 415 -12.58 -28.22 -4.31
N ALA A 416 -12.17 -29.26 -3.59
CA ALA A 416 -12.58 -29.57 -2.23
C ALA A 416 -11.37 -29.97 -1.39
N SER A 417 -11.53 -30.16 -0.09
CA SER A 417 -10.46 -30.69 0.76
C SER A 417 -10.03 -32.08 0.28
N VAL A 418 -8.72 -32.32 0.15
CA VAL A 418 -8.14 -33.60 -0.31
C VAL A 418 -6.95 -33.98 0.57
N THR A 419 -6.65 -35.27 0.71
CA THR A 419 -5.40 -35.71 1.34
C THR A 419 -4.42 -36.11 0.25
N ALA A 420 -3.31 -35.39 0.14
CA ALA A 420 -2.21 -35.73 -0.76
C ALA A 420 -1.14 -36.55 -0.01
N VAL A 421 -0.51 -37.49 -0.70
CA VAL A 421 0.65 -38.25 -0.20
C VAL A 421 1.90 -37.72 -0.90
N TYR A 422 2.99 -37.51 -0.16
CA TYR A 422 4.25 -37.00 -0.70
C TYR A 422 5.43 -37.80 -0.17
N ASN A 423 6.49 -37.88 -0.98
CA ASN A 423 7.77 -38.47 -0.61
C ASN A 423 8.87 -37.89 -1.52
N ASP A 424 9.62 -36.89 -1.05
CA ASP A 424 10.71 -36.29 -1.84
C ASP A 424 12.08 -36.99 -1.63
N GLY A 425 12.08 -38.13 -0.92
CA GLY A 425 13.26 -38.87 -0.49
C GLY A 425 13.85 -38.42 0.85
N THR A 426 13.51 -37.22 1.32
CA THR A 426 13.89 -36.68 2.65
C THR A 426 12.69 -36.56 3.57
N ASN A 427 11.60 -36.01 3.05
CA ASN A 427 10.32 -35.80 3.69
C ASN A 427 9.31 -36.76 3.08
N SER A 428 8.59 -37.49 3.92
CA SER A 428 7.46 -38.33 3.50
C SER A 428 6.29 -38.17 4.45
N GLY A 429 5.08 -38.34 3.93
CA GLY A 429 3.86 -38.25 4.73
C GLY A 429 2.61 -38.01 3.90
N SER A 430 1.55 -37.59 4.59
CA SER A 430 0.33 -37.13 3.96
C SER A 430 -0.08 -35.77 4.53
N LYS A 431 -0.74 -34.94 3.71
CA LYS A 431 -1.26 -33.64 4.12
C LYS A 431 -2.69 -33.49 3.63
N THR A 432 -3.59 -33.11 4.53
CA THR A 432 -4.91 -32.60 4.15
C THR A 432 -4.77 -31.17 3.65
N LEU A 433 -5.09 -30.99 2.38
CA LEU A 433 -5.06 -29.75 1.62
C LEU A 433 -6.49 -29.25 1.44
N ASN A 434 -6.72 -27.98 1.75
CA ASN A 434 -7.98 -27.29 1.49
C ASN A 434 -8.20 -27.10 -0.02
N ALA A 435 -9.41 -26.69 -0.41
CA ALA A 435 -9.70 -26.33 -1.79
C ALA A 435 -8.70 -25.28 -2.31
N GLY A 436 -8.17 -25.48 -3.53
CA GLY A 436 -7.23 -24.59 -4.20
C GLY A 436 -5.77 -24.69 -3.74
N GLU A 437 -5.42 -25.59 -2.80
CA GLU A 437 -4.05 -25.71 -2.29
C GLU A 437 -3.15 -26.64 -3.11
N ALA A 438 -3.73 -27.66 -3.75
CA ALA A 438 -3.01 -28.64 -4.55
C ALA A 438 -2.97 -28.18 -6.02
N VAL A 439 -1.86 -27.62 -6.47
CA VAL A 439 -1.70 -27.19 -7.88
C VAL A 439 -1.40 -28.42 -8.73
N TYR A 440 -2.26 -28.69 -9.71
CA TYR A 440 -2.13 -29.82 -10.61
C TYR A 440 -0.98 -29.60 -11.61
N LEU A 441 -0.13 -30.62 -11.75
CA LEU A 441 1.00 -30.64 -12.68
C LEU A 441 0.86 -31.68 -13.80
N GLY A 442 0.01 -32.68 -13.61
CA GLY A 442 -0.13 -33.79 -14.55
C GLY A 442 -0.74 -35.03 -13.90
N THR A 443 -0.82 -36.13 -14.65
CA THR A 443 -1.37 -37.41 -14.18
C THR A 443 -0.38 -38.52 -14.52
N ILE A 444 -0.23 -39.49 -13.61
CA ILE A 444 0.51 -40.72 -13.86
C ILE A 444 -0.41 -41.95 -13.83
N ARG A 445 0.02 -43.05 -14.44
CA ARG A 445 -0.56 -44.38 -14.23
C ARG A 445 0.51 -45.40 -13.86
N CYS A 446 0.27 -46.14 -12.78
CA CYS A 446 1.24 -47.12 -12.31
C CYS A 446 1.18 -48.43 -13.11
N THR A 447 2.34 -48.95 -13.51
CA THR A 447 2.49 -50.24 -14.21
C THR A 447 2.70 -51.42 -13.26
N ALA A 448 3.15 -51.13 -12.05
CA ALA A 448 3.20 -52.04 -10.91
C ALA A 448 3.10 -51.22 -9.62
N ASN A 449 2.95 -51.86 -8.46
CA ASN A 449 2.92 -51.15 -7.19
C ASN A 449 4.23 -50.37 -6.99
N GLY A 450 4.13 -49.05 -6.80
CA GLY A 450 5.27 -48.15 -6.62
C GLY A 450 6.07 -47.88 -7.91
N GLN A 451 5.52 -48.20 -9.09
CA GLN A 451 6.24 -48.05 -10.37
C GLN A 451 5.36 -47.46 -11.47
N THR A 452 5.96 -46.66 -12.34
CA THR A 452 5.34 -46.12 -13.55
C THR A 452 6.24 -46.36 -14.78
N GLU A 453 5.75 -45.99 -15.96
CA GLU A 453 6.44 -46.18 -17.23
C GLU A 453 6.17 -45.00 -18.19
N ASP A 454 7.19 -44.61 -18.93
CA ASP A 454 7.07 -43.72 -20.08
C ASP A 454 7.87 -44.32 -21.22
N SER A 455 7.17 -45.08 -22.05
CA SER A 455 7.72 -45.80 -23.19
C SER A 455 6.88 -45.54 -24.44
N ILE A 456 7.41 -45.91 -25.61
CA ILE A 456 6.65 -45.89 -26.87
C ILE A 456 5.35 -46.69 -26.74
N ALA A 457 5.36 -47.80 -26.01
CA ALA A 457 4.18 -48.65 -25.80
C ALA A 457 3.20 -48.08 -24.76
N LYS A 458 3.72 -47.41 -23.73
CA LYS A 458 2.93 -46.90 -22.61
C LYS A 458 3.40 -45.50 -22.20
N ARG A 459 2.65 -44.49 -22.64
CA ARG A 459 2.85 -43.09 -22.24
C ARG A 459 2.02 -42.78 -20.98
N PHE A 460 2.47 -43.27 -19.83
CA PHE A 460 1.74 -43.15 -18.57
C PHE A 460 2.18 -41.97 -17.69
N VAL A 461 2.93 -41.02 -18.25
CA VAL A 461 3.21 -39.72 -17.63
C VAL A 461 2.60 -38.64 -18.50
N TRP A 462 1.53 -38.02 -18.01
CA TRP A 462 0.81 -36.94 -18.67
C TRP A 462 1.10 -35.61 -17.98
N ASN A 463 1.22 -34.55 -18.78
CA ASN A 463 1.49 -33.18 -18.33
C ASN A 463 0.29 -32.28 -18.62
#